data_AF-A0A9X0ZVZ5-F1
#
_entry.id   AF-A0A9X0ZVZ5-F1
#
_cell.length_a   1.000
_cell.length_b   1.000
_cell.length_c   1.000
_cell.angle_alpha   90.00
_cell.angle_beta   90.00
_cell.angle_gamma   90.00
#
_symmetry.space_group_name_H-M   'P 1'
#
loop_
_entity.id
_entity.type
_entity.pdbx_description
1 polymer ?
#
loop_
_entity_poly.entity_id
_entity_poly.type
_entity_poly.pdbx_seq_one_letter_code
_entity_poly.pdbx_strand_id
1 'polypeptide(L)' 'MNHKTFTMTVILTTFAAAMWFGYLFASDRIGGGEFFLYMAATIPALLLFRILYSLILRNRRP' A
#
# COMPACT_ATOMS: atom_id res chain seq x y z
N MET A 1 -9.67 -12.64 -1.68
CA MET A 1 -10.18 -11.41 -1.04
C MET A 1 -11.30 -10.89 -1.92
N ASN A 2 -12.46 -10.52 -1.35
CA ASN A 2 -13.52 -9.84 -2.10
C ASN A 2 -12.99 -8.47 -2.60
N HIS A 3 -13.44 -8.04 -3.78
CA HIS A 3 -13.22 -6.70 -4.31
C HIS A 3 -13.47 -5.59 -3.26
N LYS A 4 -14.60 -5.63 -2.54
CA LYS A 4 -14.94 -4.63 -1.51
C LYS A 4 -13.89 -4.54 -0.40
N THR A 5 -13.42 -5.70 0.10
CA THR A 5 -12.36 -5.76 1.12
C THR A 5 -11.06 -5.23 0.58
N PHE A 6 -10.69 -5.58 -0.66
CA PHE A 6 -9.48 -5.07 -1.29
C PHE A 6 -9.52 -3.55 -1.44
N THR A 7 -10.64 -3.00 -1.93
CA THR A 7 -10.81 -1.54 -2.06
C THR A 7 -10.66 -0.85 -0.71
N MET A 8 -11.28 -1.39 0.35
CA MET A 8 -11.12 -0.88 1.71
C MET A 8 -9.65 -0.91 2.17
N THR A 9 -8.94 -2.01 1.92
CA THR A 9 -7.50 -2.13 2.23
C THR A 9 -6.67 -1.11 1.46
N VAL A 10 -6.94 -0.92 0.16
CA VAL A 10 -6.25 0.09 -0.66
C VAL A 10 -6.45 1.49 -0.07
N ILE A 11 -7.69 1.86 0.27
CA ILE A 11 -8.00 3.17 0.85
C ILE A 11 -7.25 3.37 2.17
N LEU A 12 -7.34 2.41 3.10
CA LEU A 12 -6.71 2.50 4.42
C LEU A 12 -5.19 2.55 4.33
N THR A 13 -4.58 1.70 3.50
CA THR A 13 -3.13 1.69 3.34
C THR A 13 -2.62 2.96 2.66
N THR A 14 -3.33 3.47 1.66
CA THR A 14 -2.97 4.73 1.00
C THR A 14 -3.08 5.91 1.96
N PHE A 15 -4.12 5.93 2.81
CA PHE A 15 -4.29 6.94 3.84
C PHE A 15 -3.16 6.88 4.89
N ALA A 16 -2.84 5.68 5.39
CA ALA A 16 -1.73 5.49 6.34
C ALA A 16 -0.37 5.88 5.74
N ALA A 17 -0.10 5.50 4.48
CA ALA A 17 1.10 5.89 3.76
C ALA A 17 1.19 7.42 3.60
N ALA A 18 0.10 8.08 3.24
CA ALA A 18 0.05 9.53 3.14
C ALA A 18 0.32 10.22 4.49
N MET A 19 -0.22 9.70 5.60
CA MET A 19 0.08 10.25 6.93
C MET A 19 1.55 10.07 7.30
N TRP A 20 2.12 8.89 7.05
CA TRP A 20 3.51 8.60 7.41
C TRP A 20 4.51 9.37 6.55
N PHE A 21 4.38 9.28 5.22
CA PHE A 21 5.26 10.00 4.31
C PHE A 21 5.03 11.51 4.35
N GLY A 22 3.79 11.95 4.59
CA GLY A 22 3.47 13.36 4.80
C GLY A 22 4.13 13.91 6.06
N TYR A 23 4.15 13.14 7.15
CA TYR A 23 4.90 13.50 8.36
C TYR A 23 6.41 13.60 8.09
N LEU A 24 7.00 12.62 7.39
CA LEU A 24 8.41 12.66 7.02
C LEU A 24 8.75 13.85 6.13
N PHE A 25 7.87 14.20 5.20
CA PHE A 25 8.02 15.36 4.33
C PHE A 25 7.94 16.67 5.13
N ALA A 26 6.93 16.81 6.00
CA ALA A 26 6.77 18.00 6.83
C ALA A 26 7.84 18.18 7.92
N SER A 27 8.57 17.11 8.26
CA SER A 27 9.70 17.13 9.19
C SER A 27 11.06 17.25 8.49
N ASP A 28 11.07 17.60 7.20
CA ASP A 28 12.26 17.73 6.35
C ASP A 28 13.17 16.48 6.35
N ARG A 29 12.60 15.31 6.65
CA ARG A 29 13.32 14.03 6.65
C ARG A 29 13.42 13.41 5.26
N ILE A 30 12.51 13.79 4.35
CA ILE A 30 12.49 13.35 2.97
C ILE A 30 12.16 14.54 2.05
N GLY A 31 12.74 14.55 0.85
CA GLY A 31 12.42 15.54 -0.17
C GLY A 31 11.08 15.27 -0.87
N GLY A 32 10.58 16.25 -1.64
CA GLY A 32 9.34 16.10 -2.41
C GLY A 32 9.40 14.95 -3.41
N GLY A 33 10.55 14.75 -4.07
CA GLY A 33 10.74 13.63 -5.01
C GLY A 33 10.64 12.26 -4.33
N GLU A 34 11.20 12.12 -3.14
CA GLU A 34 11.13 10.88 -2.34
C GLU A 34 9.71 10.61 -1.86
N PHE A 35 9.00 11.64 -1.41
CA PHE A 35 7.59 11.55 -1.06
C PHE A 35 6.74 10.99 -2.22
N PHE A 36 6.92 11.55 -3.43
CA PHE A 36 6.19 11.07 -4.61
C PHE A 36 6.56 9.63 -4.97
N LEU A 37 7.85 9.27 -4.90
CA LEU A 37 8.30 7.90 -5.17
C LEU A 37 7.71 6.90 -4.17
N TYR A 38 7.69 7.23 -2.88
CA TYR A 38 7.11 6.37 -1.85
C TYR A 38 5.60 6.21 -2.05
N MET A 39 4.89 7.29 -2.35
CA MET A 39 3.46 7.24 -2.67
C MET A 39 3.17 6.42 -3.94
N ALA A 40 3.99 6.56 -4.98
CA ALA A 40 3.87 5.77 -6.20
C ALA A 40 4.14 4.28 -5.96
N ALA A 41 5.13 3.95 -5.12
CA ALA A 41 5.49 2.58 -4.77
C ALA A 41 4.40 1.86 -3.95
N THR A 42 3.52 2.59 -3.26
CA THR A 42 2.37 1.99 -2.54
C THR A 42 1.43 1.22 -3.46
N ILE A 43 1.25 1.66 -4.71
CA ILE A 43 0.35 1.03 -5.69
C ILE A 43 0.84 -0.38 -6.10
N PRO A 44 2.08 -0.57 -6.61
CA PRO A 44 2.57 -1.90 -6.93
C PRO A 44 2.69 -2.80 -5.70
N ALA A 45 2.99 -2.25 -4.51
CA ALA A 45 3.02 -3.04 -3.26
C ALA A 45 1.63 -3.62 -2.92
N LEU A 46 0.56 -2.83 -3.07
CA LEU A 46 -0.82 -3.27 -2.86
C LEU A 46 -1.26 -4.33 -3.88
N LEU A 47 -0.84 -4.20 -5.14
CA LEU A 47 -1.07 -5.20 -6.18
C LEU A 47 -0.34 -6.51 -5.87
N LEU A 48 0.94 -6.41 -5.47
CA LEU A 48 1.74 -7.58 -5.07
C LEU A 48 1.09 -8.29 -3.87
N PHE A 49 0.67 -7.53 -2.86
CA PHE A 49 -0.06 -8.07 -1.71
C PHE A 49 -1.31 -8.84 -2.13
N ARG A 50 -2.08 -8.30 -3.08
CA ARG A 50 -3.27 -8.98 -3.61
C ARG A 50 -2.91 -10.30 -4.29
N ILE A 51 -1.85 -10.33 -5.08
CA ILE A 51 -1.38 -11.54 -5.78
C ILE A 51 -0.93 -12.58 -4.75
N LEU A 52 -0.05 -12.20 -3.82
CA LEU A 52 0.44 -13.08 -2.75
C LEU A 52 -0.69 -13.63 -1.88
N TYR A 53 -1.62 -12.77 -1.48
CA TYR A 53 -2.80 -13.19 -0.71
C TYR A 53 -3.62 -14.24 -1.47
N SER A 54 -3.78 -14.08 -2.78
CA SER A 54 -4.50 -15.07 -3.60
C SER A 54 -3.74 -16.39 -3.74
N LEU A 55 -2.41 -16.35 -3.87
CA LEU A 55 -1.55 -17.54 -3.93
C LEU A 55 -1.57 -18.33 -2.61
N ILE A 56 -1.42 -17.64 -1.48
CA ILE A 56 -1.46 -18.27 -0.15
C ILE A 56 -2.82 -18.94 0.09
N LEU A 57 -3.93 -18.27 -0.26
CA LEU A 57 -5.26 -18.85 -0.13
C LEU A 57 -5.50 -20.02 -1.09
N ARG A 58 -4.92 -19.99 -2.30
CA ARG A 58 -5.01 -21.10 -3.24
C ARG A 58 -4.29 -22.33 -2.69
N ASN A 59 -3.11 -22.16 -2.09
CA ASN A 59 -2.33 -23.24 -1.47
C ASN A 59 -2.91 -23.76 -0.15
N ARG A 60 -3.93 -23.10 0.42
CA ARG A 60 -4.62 -23.54 1.65
C ARG A 60 -5.99 -24.19 1.40
N ARG A 61 -6.40 -24.38 0.15
CA ARG A 61 -7.59 -25.19 -0.16
C ARG A 61 -7.17 -26.67 -0.23
N PRO A 62 -7.82 -27.58 0.52
CA PRO A 62 -7.54 -29.02 0.44
C PRO A 62 -7.90 -29.60 -0.92
#